data_AF-A0A358QMA6-F1
#
_entry.id   AF-A0A358QMA6-F1
#
_cell.length_a   1.000
_cell.length_b   1.000
_cell.length_c   1.000
_cell.angle_alpha   90.00
_cell.angle_beta   90.00
_cell.angle_gamma   90.00
#
_symmetry.space_group_name_H-M   'P 1'
#
loop_
_entity.id
_entity.type
_entity.pdbx_description
1 polymer ?
#
loop_
_entity_poly.entity_id
_entity_poly.type
_entity_poly.pdbx_seq_one_letter_code
_entity_poly.pdbx_strand_id
1 'polypeptide(L)'
;MLCVCRLAREKGLDRVVRISRGRPELRFLVLGTGPLAEELSRRAPANLRLAGLLEGEALADVYAASNVFLHPASTETFGQVIQEAMASGLPVVGVRAGGGPGG
;
A
#
# COMPACT_ATOMS: atom_id res chain seq x y z
N MET A 1 -3.76 5.82 -4.81
CA MET A 1 -2.92 5.37 -3.68
C MET A 1 -2.42 3.98 -3.99
N LEU A 2 -1.11 3.76 -3.86
CA LEU A 2 -0.42 2.51 -4.18
C LEU A 2 0.08 1.84 -2.91
N CYS A 3 -0.09 0.53 -2.78
CA CYS A 3 0.44 -0.27 -1.69
C CYS A 3 1.16 -1.48 -2.28
N VAL A 4 2.45 -1.64 -2.00
CA VAL A 4 3.23 -2.79 -2.48
C VAL A 4 3.73 -3.60 -1.30
N CYS A 5 3.23 -4.83 -1.13
CA CYS A 5 3.66 -5.73 -0.06
C CYS A 5 3.19 -7.18 -0.29
N ARG A 6 3.81 -8.14 0.41
CA ARG A 6 3.26 -9.49 0.54
C ARG A 6 1.87 -9.43 1.19
N LEU A 7 0.88 -10.14 0.64
CA LEU A 7 -0.49 -10.15 1.14
C LEU A 7 -0.64 -11.13 2.31
N ALA A 8 -0.20 -10.69 3.49
CA ALA A 8 -0.16 -11.50 4.70
C ALA A 8 -0.69 -10.71 5.91
N ARG A 9 -1.10 -11.42 6.97
CA ARG A 9 -1.87 -10.84 8.10
C ARG A 9 -1.08 -9.78 8.86
N GLU A 10 0.21 -10.00 9.02
CA GLU A 10 1.16 -9.08 9.66
C GLU A 10 1.29 -7.74 8.92
N LYS A 11 0.90 -7.67 7.64
CA LYS A 11 0.93 -6.42 6.87
C LYS A 11 -0.27 -5.52 7.12
N GLY A 12 -1.25 -5.93 7.92
CA GLY A 12 -2.33 -5.04 8.36
C GLY A 12 -3.25 -4.52 7.24
N LEU A 13 -3.41 -5.29 6.15
CA LEU A 13 -4.14 -4.89 4.94
C LEU A 13 -5.64 -4.60 5.17
N ASP A 14 -6.18 -5.05 6.31
CA ASP A 14 -7.50 -4.64 6.80
C ASP A 14 -7.68 -3.12 6.87
N ARG A 15 -6.61 -2.39 7.20
CA ARG A 15 -6.61 -0.93 7.27
C ARG A 15 -6.82 -0.32 5.89
N VAL A 16 -6.20 -0.88 4.85
CA VAL A 16 -6.37 -0.40 3.46
C VAL A 16 -7.81 -0.57 3.00
N VAL A 17 -8.43 -1.71 3.32
CA VAL A 17 -9.85 -1.96 3.04
C VAL A 17 -10.75 -0.98 3.81
N ARG A 18 -10.44 -0.69 5.08
CA ARG A 18 -11.22 0.27 5.87
C ARG A 18 -11.11 1.70 5.33
N ILE A 19 -9.89 2.15 5.02
CA ILE A 19 -9.64 3.50 4.50
C ILE A 19 -10.29 3.66 3.13
N SER A 20 -10.20 2.66 2.25
CA SER A 20 -10.83 2.72 0.92
C SER A 20 -12.34 2.85 0.98
N ARG A 21 -13.00 2.18 1.93
CA ARG A 21 -14.45 2.34 2.17
C ARG A 21 -14.83 3.74 2.65
N GLY A 22 -13.99 4.37 3.47
CA GLY A 22 -14.23 5.73 3.98
C GLY A 22 -13.85 6.85 3.01
N ARG A 23 -13.20 6.52 1.89
CA ARG A 23 -12.69 7.47 0.87
C ARG A 23 -13.03 6.97 -0.54
N PRO A 24 -14.34 6.85 -0.89
CA PRO A 24 -14.78 6.31 -2.18
C PRO A 24 -14.28 7.12 -3.39
N GLU A 25 -13.97 8.40 -3.21
CA GLU A 25 -13.40 9.29 -4.21
C GLU A 25 -11.92 8.98 -4.55
N LEU A 26 -11.23 8.24 -3.69
CA LEU A 26 -9.84 7.83 -3.91
C LEU A 26 -9.79 6.41 -4.51
N ARG A 27 -8.84 6.19 -5.43
CA ARG A 27 -8.54 4.86 -5.98
C ARG A 27 -7.36 4.23 -5.26
N PHE A 28 -7.47 2.95 -4.95
CA PHE A 28 -6.47 2.15 -4.25
C PHE A 28 -6.01 1.02 -5.16
N LEU A 29 -4.70 0.87 -5.29
CA LEU A 29 -4.06 -0.23 -5.97
C LEU A 29 -3.14 -0.93 -4.98
N VAL A 30 -3.39 -2.22 -4.76
CA VAL A 30 -2.55 -3.08 -3.94
C VAL A 30 -1.81 -4.03 -4.87
N LEU A 31 -0.48 -3.97 -4.89
CA LEU A 31 0.38 -4.89 -5.61
C LEU A 31 1.00 -5.89 -4.64
N GLY A 32 1.03 -7.14 -5.07
CA GLY A 32 1.69 -8.23 -4.38
C GLY A 32 0.85 -9.49 -4.30
N THR A 33 1.44 -10.52 -3.73
CA THR A 33 0.84 -11.85 -3.61
C THR A 33 0.95 -12.36 -2.18
N GLY A 34 0.10 -13.30 -1.80
CA GLY A 34 0.16 -13.92 -0.48
C GLY A 34 -1.13 -14.61 -0.08
N PRO A 35 -1.12 -15.29 1.07
CA PRO A 35 -2.24 -16.10 1.54
C PRO A 35 -3.54 -15.30 1.77
N LEU A 36 -3.47 -13.98 1.95
CA LEU A 36 -4.66 -13.13 2.12
C LEU A 36 -5.24 -12.57 0.81
N ALA A 37 -4.65 -12.87 -0.35
CA ALA A 37 -5.08 -12.28 -1.62
C ALA A 37 -6.57 -12.50 -1.91
N GLU A 38 -7.05 -13.72 -1.71
CA GLU A 38 -8.43 -14.11 -1.98
C GLU A 38 -9.40 -13.44 -1.00
N GLU A 39 -9.06 -13.43 0.29
CA GLU A 39 -9.86 -12.79 1.33
C GLU A 39 -9.96 -11.27 1.11
N LEU A 40 -8.84 -10.63 0.79
CA LEU A 40 -8.80 -9.20 0.50
C LEU A 40 -9.59 -8.85 -0.75
N SER A 41 -9.51 -9.69 -1.79
CA SER A 41 -10.28 -9.50 -3.03
C SER A 41 -11.78 -9.56 -2.77
N ARG A 42 -12.25 -10.49 -1.92
CA ARG A 42 -13.68 -10.54 -1.51
C ARG A 42 -14.12 -9.32 -0.73
N ARG A 43 -13.22 -8.71 0.05
CA ARG A 43 -13.53 -7.59 0.95
C ARG A 43 -13.32 -6.23 0.30
N ALA A 44 -12.64 -6.19 -0.85
CA ALA A 44 -12.29 -4.97 -1.56
C ALA A 44 -13.55 -4.22 -2.02
N PRO A 45 -13.72 -2.93 -1.66
CA PRO A 45 -14.74 -2.09 -2.27
C PRO A 45 -14.41 -1.78 -3.74
N ALA A 46 -15.36 -1.22 -4.49
CA ALA A 46 -15.21 -0.93 -5.92
C ALA A 46 -14.01 -0.03 -6.29
N ASN A 47 -13.54 0.79 -5.35
CA ASN A 47 -12.39 1.68 -5.53
C ASN A 47 -11.05 1.06 -5.10
N LEU A 48 -11.03 -0.19 -4.62
CA LEU A 48 -9.81 -0.93 -4.29
C LEU A 48 -9.60 -2.07 -5.28
N ARG A 49 -8.44 -2.07 -5.93
CA ARG A 49 -8.01 -3.14 -6.82
C ARG A 49 -6.78 -3.83 -6.27
N LEU A 50 -6.78 -5.15 -6.35
CA LEU A 50 -5.58 -5.96 -6.19
C LEU A 50 -5.05 -6.28 -7.58
N ALA A 51 -3.81 -5.93 -7.84
CA ALA A 51 -3.04 -6.51 -8.93
C ALA A 51 -1.94 -7.36 -8.30
N GLY A 52 -1.49 -8.41 -9.00
CA GLY A 52 -0.46 -9.30 -8.50
C GLY A 52 0.89 -8.61 -8.31
N LEU A 53 1.96 -9.39 -8.38
CA LEU A 53 3.29 -8.79 -8.41
C LEU A 53 3.53 -8.15 -9.78
N LEU A 54 4.05 -6.92 -9.78
CA LEU A 54 4.58 -6.26 -10.97
C LEU A 54 6.08 -6.06 -10.76
N GLU A 55 6.85 -6.12 -11.85
CA GLU A 55 8.31 -6.01 -11.84
C GLU A 55 8.76 -5.14 -13.03
N GLY A 56 10.00 -4.63 -12.96
CA GLY A 56 10.62 -3.85 -14.02
C GLY A 56 9.84 -2.59 -14.38
N GLU A 57 9.71 -2.31 -15.67
CA GLU A 57 9.06 -1.10 -16.21
C GLU A 57 7.60 -0.97 -15.75
N ALA A 58 6.83 -2.07 -15.71
CA ALA A 58 5.45 -2.04 -15.28
C ALA A 58 5.29 -1.59 -13.82
N LEU A 59 6.24 -1.94 -12.96
CA LEU A 59 6.25 -1.47 -11.58
C LEU A 59 6.63 0.02 -11.52
N ALA A 60 7.63 0.43 -12.29
CA ALA A 60 8.06 1.83 -12.38
C ALA A 60 6.94 2.74 -12.89
N ASP A 61 6.20 2.33 -13.92
CA ASP A 61 5.04 3.05 -14.46
C ASP A 61 3.95 3.24 -13.42
N VAL A 62 3.66 2.19 -12.63
CA VAL A 62 2.65 2.27 -11.57
C VAL A 62 3.10 3.18 -10.44
N TYR A 63 4.38 3.17 -10.09
CA TYR A 63 4.93 4.15 -9.15
C TYR A 63 4.77 5.57 -9.70
N ALA A 64 5.21 5.84 -10.93
CA ALA A 64 5.12 7.16 -11.56
C ALA A 64 3.68 7.67 -11.71
N ALA A 65 2.72 6.78 -11.99
CA ALA A 65 1.30 7.12 -12.10
C ALA A 65 0.60 7.29 -10.75
N SER A 66 1.25 6.92 -9.64
CA SER A 66 0.65 6.95 -8.31
C SER A 66 0.92 8.25 -7.58
N ASN A 67 -0.13 8.87 -7.03
CA ASN A 67 0.03 10.12 -6.30
C ASN A 67 0.58 9.94 -4.87
N VAL A 68 0.37 8.76 -4.27
CA VAL A 68 0.70 8.48 -2.87
C VAL A 68 1.01 7.00 -2.71
N PHE A 69 2.14 6.69 -2.05
CA PHE A 69 2.46 5.33 -1.57
C PHE A 69 1.97 5.12 -0.14
N LEU A 70 1.25 4.03 0.10
CA LEU A 70 0.66 3.61 1.37
C LEU A 70 1.38 2.37 1.87
N HIS A 71 2.08 2.50 2.99
CA HIS A 71 2.68 1.36 3.69
C HIS A 71 1.72 0.83 4.75
N PRO A 72 1.20 -0.41 4.63
CA PRO A 72 0.13 -0.89 5.52
C PRO A 72 0.65 -1.49 6.84
N ALA A 73 1.93 -1.87 6.92
CA ALA A 73 2.50 -2.55 8.07
C ALA A 73 2.89 -1.58 9.21
N SER A 74 2.68 -2.04 10.44
CA SER A 74 3.04 -1.32 11.67
C SER A 74 4.48 -1.60 12.14
N THR A 75 5.07 -2.70 11.67
CA THR A 75 6.38 -3.21 12.05
C THR A 75 7.25 -3.40 10.80
N GLU A 76 8.49 -2.97 10.95
CA GLU A 76 9.35 -2.39 9.93
C GLU A 76 10.07 -3.41 9.01
N THR A 77 10.16 -3.07 7.73
CA THR A 77 11.46 -3.17 7.02
C THR A 77 11.55 -1.93 6.14
N PHE A 78 12.01 -0.85 6.76
CA PHE A 78 12.18 0.50 6.20
C PHE A 78 13.28 0.58 5.11
N GLY A 79 14.01 -0.50 4.84
CA GLY A 79 15.33 -0.39 4.21
C GLY A 79 15.40 -0.22 2.69
N GLN A 80 14.46 -0.74 1.90
CA GLN A 80 14.64 -0.79 0.42
C GLN A 80 13.52 -0.13 -0.39
N VAL A 81 12.26 -0.21 0.05
CA VAL A 81 11.12 0.28 -0.76
C VAL A 81 10.96 1.82 -0.69
N ILE A 82 11.45 2.46 0.38
CA ILE A 82 11.34 3.92 0.53
C ILE A 82 12.41 4.66 -0.28
N GLN A 83 13.61 4.09 -0.41
CA GLN A 83 14.70 4.69 -1.19
C GLN A 83 14.37 4.78 -2.69
N GLU A 84 13.70 3.76 -3.25
CA GLU A 84 13.23 3.81 -4.65
C GLU A 84 12.05 4.78 -4.83
N ALA A 85 11.10 4.82 -3.89
CA ALA A 85 9.97 5.75 -3.96
C ALA A 85 10.39 7.24 -3.86
N MET A 86 11.44 7.53 -3.10
CA MET A 86 12.00 8.88 -2.98
C MET A 86 12.82 9.30 -4.21
N ALA A 87 13.49 8.36 -4.88
CA ALA A 87 14.23 8.63 -6.12
C ALA A 87 13.32 9.06 -7.29
N SER A 88 12.02 8.73 -7.23
CA SER A 88 11.03 9.02 -8.29
C SER A 88 10.14 10.24 -8.02
N GLY A 89 10.38 11.01 -6.95
CA GLY A 89 9.61 12.23 -6.65
C GLY A 89 8.20 12.00 -6.07
N LEU A 90 7.90 10.80 -5.57
CA LEU A 90 6.60 10.51 -4.95
C LEU A 90 6.54 11.00 -3.49
N PRO A 91 5.47 11.72 -3.07
CA PRO A 91 5.20 11.91 -1.66
C PRO A 91 4.77 10.59 -1.02
N VAL A 92 5.63 10.06 -0.15
CA VAL A 92 5.39 8.83 0.62
C VAL A 92 4.53 9.18 1.84
N VAL A 93 3.31 8.65 1.91
CA VAL A 93 2.48 8.72 3.13
C VAL A 93 2.55 7.36 3.82
N GLY A 94 3.58 7.18 4.63
CA GLY A 94 3.63 6.10 5.61
C GLY A 94 2.52 6.32 6.64
N VAL A 95 1.73 5.28 6.93
CA VAL A 95 0.76 5.36 8.03
C VAL A 95 1.58 5.34 9.32
N ARG A 96 1.86 6.52 9.90
CA ARG A 96 2.44 6.63 11.25
C ARG A 96 1.54 5.84 12.21
N ALA A 97 2.03 4.70 12.71
CA ALA A 97 1.62 4.24 14.02
C ALA A 97 2.09 5.34 15.00
N GLY A 98 1.15 5.86 15.78
CA GLY A 98 1.36 7.08 16.56
C GLY A 98 2.61 7.02 17.42
N GLY A 99 3.53 7.96 17.19
CA GLY A 99 4.24 8.56 18.31
C GLY A 99 3.23 9.47 19.01
N GLY A 100 2.64 8.99 20.11
CA GLY A 100 2.04 9.84 21.14
C GLY A 100 3.15 10.51 21.96
N PRO A 101 2.85 11.61 22.67
CA PRO A 101 3.68 12.81 22.75
C PRO A 101 4.85 12.71 23.73
N GLY A 102 5.80 13.64 23.58
CA GLY A 102 6.90 13.85 24.51
C GLY A 102 6.46 14.13 25.95
N GLY A 103 7.38 13.84 26.86
CA GLY A 103 7.30 14.00 28.31
C GLY A 103 8.36 13.17 28.98
#